data_AF-K6UP31-F1
#
_entry.id   AF-K6UP31-F1
#
_cell.length_a   1.000
_cell.length_b   1.000
_cell.length_c   1.000
_cell.angle_alpha   90.00
_cell.angle_beta   90.00
_cell.angle_gamma   90.00
#
_symmetry.space_group_name_H-M   'P 1'
#
loop_
_entity.id
_entity.type
_entity.pdbx_description
1 polymer ?
#
loop_
_entity_poly.entity_id
_entity_poly.type
_entity_poly.pdbx_seq_one_letter_code
_entity_poly.pdbx_strand_id
1 'polypeptide(L)'
;YYNYDDYYFLNKIFEIYLDTQDISSVNTDNAIIKSIDSNIKISFINLCATIKDYLLRSRINPLSGVTNPCNYINYYLRKELRKSDYSDKDGTFNNFKEYFKLDDEIKNNSCISQMEYIDNVTFEKMNKLYGLYDAYKNFCYNKYFILVQENCIALSEVINRYNDIINNNEYANSIYLYKELKNIKRLIERDRLFYSGKCDSILSKFTSPEGDALECEKII
;
A
#
# COMPACT_ATOMS: atom_id res chain seq x y z
N TYR A 1 2.37 9.01 -2.99
CA TYR A 1 1.45 8.46 -1.98
C TYR A 1 0.04 8.46 -2.55
N TYR A 2 -0.75 7.44 -2.23
CA TYR A 2 -2.19 7.37 -2.52
C TYR A 2 -2.99 7.90 -1.35
N ASN A 3 -4.14 8.50 -1.65
CA ASN A 3 -5.12 8.78 -0.61
C ASN A 3 -5.77 7.44 -0.19
N TYR A 4 -6.54 7.47 0.90
CA TYR A 4 -7.19 6.25 1.40
C TYR A 4 -8.04 5.52 0.35
N ASP A 5 -8.85 6.25 -0.42
CA ASP A 5 -9.79 5.65 -1.37
C ASP A 5 -9.06 5.01 -2.56
N ASP A 6 -8.06 5.71 -3.11
CA ASP A 6 -7.19 5.21 -4.19
C ASP A 6 -6.43 3.97 -3.74
N TYR A 7 -5.80 4.02 -2.55
CA TYR A 7 -5.08 2.88 -1.99
C TYR A 7 -6.02 1.68 -1.82
N TYR A 8 -7.17 1.90 -1.18
CA TYR A 8 -8.15 0.85 -0.91
C TYR A 8 -8.64 0.19 -2.20
N PHE A 9 -8.95 1.00 -3.22
CA PHE A 9 -9.38 0.52 -4.53
C PHE A 9 -8.28 -0.31 -5.21
N LEU A 10 -7.06 0.20 -5.29
CA LEU A 10 -5.93 -0.46 -5.93
C LEU A 10 -5.56 -1.76 -5.21
N ASN A 11 -5.48 -1.72 -3.87
CA ASN A 11 -5.19 -2.90 -3.06
C ASN A 11 -6.27 -3.98 -3.23
N LYS A 12 -7.55 -3.62 -3.19
CA LYS A 12 -8.64 -4.58 -3.39
C LYS A 12 -8.59 -5.27 -4.76
N ILE A 13 -8.31 -4.52 -5.82
CA ILE A 13 -8.16 -5.11 -7.16
C ILE A 13 -6.96 -6.04 -7.20
N PHE A 14 -5.85 -5.63 -6.60
CA PHE A 14 -4.64 -6.44 -6.58
C PHE A 14 -4.80 -7.73 -5.76
N GLU A 15 -5.48 -7.68 -4.61
CA GLU A 15 -5.88 -8.85 -3.79
C GLU A 15 -6.65 -9.89 -4.62
N ILE A 16 -7.60 -9.46 -5.47
CA ILE A 16 -8.35 -10.37 -6.34
C ILE A 16 -7.42 -11.14 -7.28
N TYR A 17 -6.42 -10.48 -7.86
CA TYR A 17 -5.49 -11.13 -8.79
C TYR A 17 -4.42 -11.96 -8.08
N LEU A 18 -4.08 -11.65 -6.83
CA LEU A 18 -3.25 -12.55 -6.01
C LEU A 18 -3.94 -13.91 -5.82
N ASP A 19 -5.26 -13.90 -5.58
CA ASP A 19 -6.04 -15.11 -5.34
C ASP A 19 -6.40 -15.88 -6.62
N THR A 20 -6.42 -15.21 -7.78
CA THR A 20 -6.90 -15.76 -9.06
C THR A 20 -5.83 -15.82 -10.17
N GLN A 21 -4.57 -15.59 -9.81
CA GLN A 21 -3.45 -15.52 -10.76
C GLN A 21 -3.35 -16.77 -11.64
N ASP A 22 -3.13 -16.55 -12.93
CA ASP A 22 -2.82 -17.61 -13.88
C ASP A 22 -1.31 -17.78 -14.01
N ILE A 23 -0.74 -18.68 -13.19
CA ILE A 23 0.70 -19.01 -13.22
C ILE A 23 1.14 -19.52 -14.61
N SER A 24 0.22 -20.14 -15.38
CA SER A 24 0.55 -20.65 -16.72
C SER A 24 0.78 -19.54 -17.75
N SER A 25 0.37 -18.31 -17.45
CA SER A 25 0.64 -17.12 -18.27
C SER A 25 2.11 -16.66 -18.22
N VAL A 26 2.91 -17.17 -17.27
CA VAL A 26 4.32 -16.82 -17.12
C VAL A 26 5.18 -17.73 -17.99
N ASN A 27 5.98 -17.15 -18.87
CA ASN A 27 6.93 -17.91 -19.69
C ASN A 27 8.10 -18.39 -18.82
N THR A 28 7.99 -19.60 -18.27
CA THR A 28 9.02 -20.19 -17.40
C THR A 28 10.30 -20.58 -18.13
N ASP A 29 10.26 -20.65 -19.46
CA ASP A 29 11.42 -20.86 -20.31
C ASP A 29 12.28 -19.61 -20.54
N ASN A 30 11.78 -18.45 -20.12
CA ASN A 30 12.50 -17.17 -20.20
C ASN A 30 13.84 -17.22 -19.44
N ALA A 31 14.88 -16.63 -20.02
CA ALA A 31 16.23 -16.61 -19.45
C ALA A 31 16.30 -15.98 -18.05
N ILE A 32 15.51 -14.92 -17.79
CA ILE A 32 15.41 -14.29 -16.48
C ILE A 32 14.87 -15.29 -15.46
N ILE A 33 13.72 -15.93 -15.74
CA ILE A 33 13.13 -16.95 -14.84
C ILE A 33 14.09 -18.11 -14.58
N LYS A 34 14.84 -18.53 -15.61
CA LYS A 34 15.87 -19.57 -15.47
C LYS A 34 17.01 -19.15 -14.54
N SER A 35 17.36 -17.88 -14.51
CA SER A 35 18.45 -17.33 -13.68
C SER A 35 18.07 -17.03 -12.22
N ILE A 36 16.78 -16.97 -11.89
CA ILE A 36 16.31 -16.73 -10.51
C ILE A 36 16.69 -17.91 -9.60
N ASP A 37 17.22 -17.58 -8.42
CA ASP A 37 17.54 -18.54 -7.35
C ASP A 37 16.34 -19.43 -7.02
N SER A 38 16.58 -20.74 -6.93
CA SER A 38 15.54 -21.74 -6.69
C SER A 38 14.70 -21.48 -5.45
N ASN A 39 15.28 -20.85 -4.42
CA ASN A 39 14.61 -20.56 -3.14
C ASN A 39 13.51 -19.52 -3.28
N ILE A 40 13.65 -18.56 -4.20
CA ILE A 40 12.65 -17.50 -4.44
C ILE A 40 11.88 -17.68 -5.73
N LYS A 41 12.25 -18.65 -6.57
CA LYS A 41 11.72 -18.81 -7.93
C LYS A 41 10.19 -18.94 -7.99
N ILE A 42 9.61 -19.71 -7.07
CA ILE A 42 8.15 -19.88 -6.98
C ILE A 42 7.48 -18.54 -6.66
N SER A 43 7.98 -17.83 -5.64
CA SER A 43 7.48 -16.51 -5.25
C SER A 43 7.64 -15.48 -6.37
N PHE A 44 8.76 -15.51 -7.09
CA PHE A 44 9.01 -14.66 -8.25
C PHE A 44 8.00 -14.93 -9.37
N ILE A 45 7.79 -16.19 -9.75
CA ILE A 45 6.83 -16.59 -10.79
C ILE A 45 5.40 -16.17 -10.39
N ASN A 46 5.00 -16.41 -9.14
CA ASN A 46 3.69 -16.01 -8.64
C ASN A 46 3.49 -14.48 -8.76
N LEU A 47 4.48 -13.69 -8.32
CA LEU A 47 4.42 -12.24 -8.45
C LEU A 47 4.38 -11.76 -9.91
N CYS A 48 5.12 -12.41 -10.81
CA CYS A 48 5.02 -12.14 -12.24
C CYS A 48 3.60 -12.39 -12.77
N ALA A 49 3.00 -13.52 -12.40
CA ALA A 49 1.63 -13.88 -12.80
C ALA A 49 0.61 -12.86 -12.26
N THR A 50 0.69 -12.51 -10.97
CA THR A 50 -0.18 -11.51 -10.36
C THR A 50 -0.10 -10.17 -11.09
N ILE A 51 1.12 -9.66 -11.31
CA ILE A 51 1.33 -8.35 -11.93
C ILE A 51 0.89 -8.37 -13.39
N LYS A 52 1.16 -9.46 -14.13
CA LYS A 52 0.69 -9.62 -15.50
C LYS A 52 -0.83 -9.60 -15.59
N ASP A 53 -1.51 -10.39 -14.76
CA ASP A 53 -2.98 -10.39 -14.71
C ASP A 53 -3.55 -9.04 -14.28
N TYR A 54 -2.91 -8.38 -13.30
CA TYR A 54 -3.25 -7.02 -12.92
C TYR A 54 -3.12 -6.08 -14.13
N LEU A 55 -2.00 -6.07 -14.84
CA LEU A 55 -1.78 -5.18 -15.99
C LEU A 55 -2.70 -5.46 -17.20
N LEU A 56 -3.10 -6.71 -17.42
CA LEU A 56 -3.95 -7.11 -18.55
C LEU A 56 -5.45 -6.96 -18.27
N ARG A 57 -5.88 -7.32 -17.06
CA ARG A 57 -7.31 -7.52 -16.74
C ARG A 57 -7.88 -6.42 -15.87
N SER A 58 -7.03 -5.69 -15.15
CA SER A 58 -7.54 -4.56 -14.40
C SER A 58 -8.12 -3.57 -15.41
N ARG A 59 -9.39 -3.22 -15.21
CA ARG A 59 -9.98 -2.06 -15.88
C ARG A 59 -9.42 -0.79 -15.26
N ILE A 60 -8.09 -0.64 -15.27
CA ILE A 60 -7.41 0.64 -15.10
C ILE A 60 -7.61 1.42 -16.42
N ASN A 61 -8.85 1.51 -16.88
CA ASN A 61 -9.26 2.76 -17.50
C ASN A 61 -9.05 3.84 -16.44
N PRO A 62 -8.74 5.09 -16.83
CA PRO A 62 -8.72 6.18 -15.88
C PRO A 62 -10.14 6.30 -15.32
N LEU A 63 -10.44 5.58 -14.23
CA LEU A 63 -11.41 6.01 -13.26
C LEU A 63 -10.95 7.42 -12.96
N SER A 64 -11.71 8.39 -13.44
CA SER A 64 -11.42 9.81 -13.34
C SER A 64 -11.24 10.13 -11.85
N GLY A 65 -10.01 10.01 -11.34
CA GLY A 65 -9.73 10.05 -9.91
C GLY A 65 -8.46 9.32 -9.44
N VAL A 66 -8.10 8.15 -10.00
CA VAL A 66 -6.97 7.37 -9.43
C VAL A 66 -5.63 7.92 -9.92
N THR A 67 -4.82 8.45 -9.00
CA THR A 67 -3.55 9.10 -9.34
C THR A 67 -2.44 8.07 -9.57
N ASN A 68 -2.04 7.83 -10.82
CA ASN A 68 -0.91 6.95 -11.19
C ASN A 68 -1.01 5.52 -10.60
N PRO A 69 -1.80 4.63 -11.20
CA PRO A 69 -2.01 3.25 -10.74
C PRO A 69 -0.75 2.36 -10.84
N CYS A 70 0.21 2.72 -11.70
CA CYS A 70 1.46 1.99 -11.87
C CYS A 70 2.34 2.01 -10.60
N ASN A 71 2.29 3.11 -9.83
CA ASN A 71 3.05 3.24 -8.59
C ASN A 71 2.66 2.20 -7.52
N TYR A 72 1.47 1.59 -7.63
CA TYR A 72 1.02 0.57 -6.69
C TYR A 72 1.83 -0.71 -6.88
N ILE A 73 2.16 -1.06 -8.13
CA ILE A 73 3.03 -2.19 -8.46
C ILE A 73 4.42 -1.97 -7.83
N ASN A 74 4.98 -0.76 -7.97
CA ASN A 74 6.27 -0.41 -7.37
C ASN A 74 6.25 -0.56 -5.84
N TYR A 75 5.20 -0.06 -5.18
CA TYR A 75 5.01 -0.22 -3.74
C TYR A 75 4.88 -1.68 -3.33
N TYR A 76 4.03 -2.44 -4.02
CA TYR A 76 3.75 -3.82 -3.70
C TYR A 76 5.00 -4.69 -3.86
N LEU A 77 5.71 -4.57 -4.99
CA LEU A 77 7.00 -5.25 -5.21
C LEU A 77 8.00 -4.90 -4.12
N ARG A 78 8.13 -3.62 -3.76
CA ARG A 78 9.05 -3.20 -2.69
C ARG A 78 8.67 -3.82 -1.34
N LYS A 79 7.38 -3.92 -1.00
CA LYS A 79 6.88 -4.57 0.21
C LYS A 79 7.22 -6.07 0.23
N GLU A 80 7.00 -6.76 -0.88
CA GLU A 80 7.29 -8.19 -1.02
C GLU A 80 8.79 -8.49 -0.95
N LEU A 81 9.62 -7.69 -1.61
CA LEU A 81 11.08 -7.85 -1.62
C LEU A 81 11.74 -7.58 -0.26
N ARG A 82 11.01 -7.03 0.72
CA ARG A 82 11.52 -6.89 2.10
C ARG A 82 11.33 -8.16 2.94
N LYS A 83 10.54 -9.13 2.47
CA LYS A 83 10.45 -10.46 3.11
C LYS A 83 11.83 -11.14 3.06
N SER A 84 12.12 -11.97 4.05
CA SER A 84 13.45 -12.53 4.36
C SER A 84 14.13 -13.28 3.21
N ASP A 85 13.35 -13.70 2.22
CA ASP A 85 13.80 -14.68 1.23
C ASP A 85 14.59 -14.02 0.09
N TYR A 86 14.51 -12.68 -0.05
CA TYR A 86 15.22 -11.91 -1.08
C TYR A 86 16.49 -11.26 -0.53
N SER A 87 17.65 -11.88 -0.81
CA SER A 87 18.96 -11.36 -0.41
C SER A 87 19.39 -10.14 -1.24
N ASP A 88 19.23 -10.20 -2.57
CA ASP A 88 19.49 -9.09 -3.50
C ASP A 88 18.16 -8.48 -3.97
N LYS A 89 17.68 -7.48 -3.22
CA LYS A 89 16.37 -6.87 -3.46
C LYS A 89 16.36 -6.00 -4.72
N ASP A 90 17.45 -5.29 -4.99
CA ASP A 90 17.55 -4.37 -6.13
C ASP A 90 17.74 -5.17 -7.42
N GLY A 91 18.61 -6.18 -7.41
CA GLY A 91 18.77 -7.10 -8.53
C GLY A 91 17.49 -7.89 -8.82
N THR A 92 16.79 -8.37 -7.79
CA THR A 92 15.50 -9.05 -7.99
C THR A 92 14.45 -8.12 -8.59
N PHE A 93 14.39 -6.86 -8.15
CA PHE A 93 13.49 -5.88 -8.76
C PHE A 93 13.81 -5.63 -10.24
N ASN A 94 15.11 -5.50 -10.58
CA ASN A 94 15.54 -5.35 -11.96
C ASN A 94 15.17 -6.57 -12.81
N ASN A 95 15.25 -7.77 -12.24
CA ASN A 95 14.79 -8.99 -12.93
C ASN A 95 13.29 -8.95 -13.25
N PHE A 96 12.44 -8.48 -12.33
CA PHE A 96 11.00 -8.28 -12.65
C PHE A 96 10.83 -7.31 -13.82
N LYS A 97 11.52 -6.16 -13.77
CA LYS A 97 11.44 -5.14 -14.83
C LYS A 97 11.90 -5.67 -16.19
N GLU A 98 13.01 -6.40 -16.25
CA GLU A 98 13.51 -7.00 -17.49
C GLU A 98 12.60 -8.12 -18.00
N TYR A 99 12.07 -8.96 -17.11
CA TYR A 99 11.09 -9.98 -17.48
C TYR A 99 9.87 -9.35 -18.17
N PHE A 100 9.29 -8.29 -17.59
CA PHE A 100 8.11 -7.63 -18.17
C PHE A 100 8.39 -6.92 -19.49
N LYS A 101 9.60 -6.37 -19.69
CA LYS A 101 10.01 -5.80 -20.99
C LYS A 101 10.10 -6.84 -22.12
N LEU A 102 10.34 -8.11 -21.76
CA LEU A 102 10.45 -9.23 -22.69
C LEU A 102 9.13 -9.98 -22.89
N ASP A 103 8.12 -9.72 -22.08
CA ASP A 103 6.81 -10.38 -22.17
C ASP A 103 5.97 -9.77 -23.31
N ASP A 104 5.67 -10.55 -24.34
CA ASP A 104 5.00 -10.07 -25.55
C ASP A 104 3.60 -9.49 -25.33
N GLU A 105 2.90 -9.90 -24.26
CA GLU A 105 1.55 -9.44 -23.98
C GLU A 105 1.53 -8.09 -23.29
N ILE A 106 2.49 -7.84 -22.39
CA ILE A 106 2.49 -6.65 -21.55
C ILE A 106 3.62 -5.67 -21.84
N LYS A 107 4.66 -5.99 -22.62
CA LYS A 107 5.84 -5.12 -22.87
C LYS A 107 5.51 -3.68 -23.28
N ASN A 108 4.37 -3.45 -23.92
CA ASN A 108 3.91 -2.12 -24.36
C ASN A 108 3.04 -1.39 -23.32
N ASN A 109 2.79 -1.99 -22.14
CA ASN A 109 2.04 -1.37 -21.06
C ASN A 109 2.87 -0.21 -20.47
N SER A 110 2.23 0.96 -20.36
CA SER A 110 2.88 2.18 -19.88
C SER A 110 3.39 2.10 -18.44
N CYS A 111 2.86 1.19 -17.62
CA CYS A 111 3.36 0.97 -16.27
C CYS A 111 4.78 0.38 -16.25
N ILE A 112 5.18 -0.40 -17.26
CA ILE A 112 6.51 -1.03 -17.29
C ILE A 112 7.62 0.01 -17.38
N SER A 113 7.43 1.06 -18.18
CA SER A 113 8.39 2.15 -18.28
C SER A 113 8.45 3.02 -17.01
N GLN A 114 7.37 3.01 -16.22
CA GLN A 114 7.24 3.71 -14.92
C GLN A 114 7.68 2.85 -13.73
N MET A 115 8.13 1.61 -13.95
CA MET A 115 8.62 0.76 -12.86
C MET A 115 9.92 1.33 -12.29
N GLU A 116 9.89 1.64 -11.00
CA GLU A 116 11.00 2.21 -10.26
C GLU A 116 11.09 1.61 -8.87
N TYR A 117 12.32 1.36 -8.43
CA TYR A 117 12.57 0.86 -7.08
C TYR A 117 12.46 1.99 -6.08
N ILE A 118 11.46 1.92 -5.20
CA ILE A 118 11.21 2.97 -4.21
C ILE A 118 12.32 2.96 -3.16
N ASP A 119 12.96 4.11 -2.95
CA ASP A 119 14.00 4.29 -1.94
C ASP A 119 13.48 3.98 -0.53
N ASN A 120 14.38 3.67 0.40
CA ASN A 120 13.99 3.22 1.73
C ASN A 120 13.19 4.27 2.52
N VAL A 121 13.52 5.56 2.41
CA VAL A 121 12.86 6.62 3.17
C VAL A 121 11.44 6.83 2.66
N THR A 122 11.26 6.89 1.34
CA THR A 122 9.93 7.01 0.73
C THR A 122 9.07 5.78 1.02
N PHE A 123 9.65 4.58 0.91
CA PHE A 123 8.93 3.35 1.18
C PHE A 123 8.44 3.25 2.63
N GLU A 124 9.28 3.57 3.63
CA GLU A 124 8.86 3.51 5.05
C GLU A 124 7.64 4.40 5.31
N LYS A 125 7.65 5.61 4.77
CA LYS A 125 6.52 6.55 4.89
C LYS A 125 5.25 5.99 4.23
N MET A 126 5.38 5.42 3.03
CA MET A 126 4.25 4.77 2.34
C MET A 126 3.73 3.58 3.14
N ASN A 127 4.63 2.72 3.62
CA ASN A 127 4.29 1.51 4.35
C ASN A 127 3.59 1.80 5.68
N LYS A 128 4.01 2.84 6.40
CA LYS A 128 3.32 3.31 7.62
C LYS A 128 1.93 3.87 7.32
N LEU A 129 1.82 4.75 6.32
CA LEU A 129 0.53 5.35 5.92
C LEU A 129 -0.46 4.27 5.45
N TYR A 130 -0.02 3.35 4.60
CA TYR A 130 -0.88 2.30 4.07
C TYR A 130 -1.19 1.23 5.13
N GLY A 131 -0.28 0.97 6.07
CA GLY A 131 -0.58 0.16 7.26
C GLY A 131 -1.63 0.80 8.18
N LEU A 132 -1.65 2.14 8.30
CA LEU A 132 -2.74 2.87 8.96
C LEU A 132 -4.07 2.70 8.19
N TYR A 133 -4.04 2.78 6.85
CA TYR A 133 -5.22 2.54 6.02
C TYR A 133 -5.76 1.11 6.16
N ASP A 134 -4.89 0.10 6.19
CA ASP A 134 -5.28 -1.30 6.41
C ASP A 134 -5.95 -1.48 7.78
N ALA A 135 -5.37 -0.90 8.84
CA ALA A 135 -5.98 -0.92 10.17
C ALA A 135 -7.36 -0.24 10.18
N TYR A 136 -7.50 0.90 9.49
CA TYR A 136 -8.77 1.61 9.40
C TYR A 136 -9.83 0.82 8.60
N LYS A 137 -9.44 0.16 7.50
CA LYS A 137 -10.28 -0.79 6.75
C LYS A 137 -10.77 -1.91 7.67
N ASN A 138 -9.88 -2.52 8.44
CA ASN A 138 -10.21 -3.60 9.38
C ASN A 138 -11.16 -3.13 10.47
N PHE A 139 -10.93 -1.96 11.06
CA PHE A 139 -11.87 -1.34 12.00
C PHE A 139 -13.26 -1.12 11.37
N CYS A 140 -13.31 -0.60 10.14
CA CYS A 140 -14.57 -0.39 9.43
C CYS A 140 -15.31 -1.68 9.09
N TYR A 141 -14.60 -2.78 8.84
CA TYR A 141 -15.20 -4.08 8.61
C TYR A 141 -15.73 -4.67 9.93
N ASN A 142 -14.88 -4.72 10.96
CA ASN A 142 -15.15 -5.37 12.23
C ASN A 142 -16.33 -4.74 13.00
N LYS A 143 -16.53 -3.42 12.90
CA LYS A 143 -17.63 -2.74 13.60
C LYS A 143 -19.04 -3.27 13.29
N TYR A 144 -19.21 -4.00 12.18
CA TYR A 144 -20.49 -4.59 11.80
C TYR A 144 -20.69 -6.02 12.26
N PHE A 145 -19.61 -6.73 12.63
CA PHE A 145 -19.64 -8.18 12.88
C PHE A 145 -19.26 -8.55 14.30
N ILE A 146 -18.67 -7.64 15.07
CA ILE A 146 -17.99 -7.97 16.31
C ILE A 146 -18.54 -7.19 17.52
N LEU A 147 -18.43 -7.81 18.69
CA LEU A 147 -18.71 -7.21 20.00
C LEU A 147 -17.98 -5.87 20.16
N VAL A 148 -18.60 -4.97 20.92
CA VAL A 148 -18.08 -3.61 21.19
C VAL A 148 -16.62 -3.60 21.66
N GLN A 149 -16.22 -4.54 22.51
CA GLN A 149 -14.87 -4.58 23.08
C GLN A 149 -13.80 -4.81 21.99
N GLU A 150 -14.07 -5.70 21.04
CA GLU A 150 -13.17 -5.97 19.92
C GLU A 150 -13.16 -4.80 18.93
N ASN A 151 -14.27 -4.07 18.78
CA ASN A 151 -14.28 -2.83 18.01
C ASN A 151 -13.39 -1.76 18.64
N CYS A 152 -13.32 -1.66 19.97
CA CYS A 152 -12.37 -0.79 20.65
C CYS A 152 -10.92 -1.26 20.45
N ILE A 153 -10.65 -2.57 20.37
CA ILE A 153 -9.31 -3.09 20.07
C ILE A 153 -8.87 -2.68 18.66
N ALA A 154 -9.74 -2.86 17.65
CA ALA A 154 -9.45 -2.44 16.28
C ALA A 154 -9.24 -0.92 16.19
N LEU A 155 -10.07 -0.13 16.88
CA LEU A 155 -9.90 1.33 16.95
C LEU A 155 -8.59 1.74 17.64
N SER A 156 -8.20 1.03 18.70
CA SER A 156 -6.92 1.24 19.39
C SER A 156 -5.75 1.01 18.45
N GLU A 157 -5.79 -0.03 17.60
CA GLU A 157 -4.76 -0.26 16.60
C GLU A 157 -4.63 0.92 15.62
N VAL A 158 -5.76 1.44 15.13
CA VAL A 158 -5.78 2.61 14.24
C VAL A 158 -5.14 3.83 14.92
N ILE A 159 -5.53 4.13 16.16
CA ILE A 159 -5.02 5.27 16.92
C ILE A 159 -3.52 5.10 17.22
N ASN A 160 -3.08 3.90 17.58
CA ASN A 160 -1.66 3.66 17.86
C ASN A 160 -0.79 3.85 16.60
N ARG A 161 -1.24 3.36 15.44
CA ARG A 161 -0.54 3.57 14.15
C ARG A 161 -0.52 5.05 13.76
N TYR A 162 -1.65 5.73 13.95
CA TYR A 162 -1.74 7.16 13.72
C TYR A 162 -0.74 7.94 14.58
N ASN A 163 -0.78 7.70 15.90
CA ASN A 163 0.09 8.37 16.85
C ASN A 163 1.57 8.05 16.62
N ASP A 164 1.92 6.85 16.17
CA ASP A 164 3.30 6.51 15.80
C ASP A 164 3.80 7.39 14.63
N ILE A 165 2.98 7.60 13.60
CA ILE A 165 3.34 8.47 12.47
C ILE A 165 3.51 9.93 12.95
N ILE A 166 2.64 10.38 13.86
CA ILE A 166 2.72 11.73 14.45
C ILE A 166 3.98 11.88 15.32
N ASN A 167 4.20 10.99 16.27
CA ASN A 167 5.29 11.12 17.25
C ASN A 167 6.68 11.00 16.61
N ASN A 168 6.79 10.28 15.49
CA ASN A 168 8.05 10.18 14.74
C ASN A 168 8.32 11.43 13.86
N ASN A 169 7.45 12.45 13.88
CA ASN A 169 7.54 13.69 13.09
C ASN A 169 7.73 13.46 11.58
N GLU A 170 7.35 12.28 11.07
CA GLU A 170 7.56 11.92 9.66
C GLU A 170 6.72 12.76 8.70
N TYR A 171 5.65 13.38 9.22
CA TYR A 171 4.70 14.23 8.50
C TYR A 171 5.13 15.70 8.41
N ALA A 172 5.99 16.18 9.31
CA ALA A 172 6.34 17.61 9.39
C ALA A 172 6.97 18.13 8.08
N ASN A 173 7.67 17.26 7.35
CA ASN A 173 8.30 17.57 6.07
C ASN A 173 7.46 17.13 4.86
N SER A 174 6.21 16.71 5.04
CA SER A 174 5.35 16.18 3.97
C SER A 174 3.93 16.72 4.07
N ILE A 175 3.64 17.76 3.29
CA ILE A 175 2.29 18.34 3.13
C ILE A 175 1.26 17.25 2.80
N TYR A 176 1.65 16.29 1.96
CA TYR A 176 0.79 15.20 1.57
C TYR A 176 0.43 14.31 2.77
N LEU A 177 1.44 13.84 3.51
CA LEU A 177 1.23 12.93 4.64
C LEU A 177 0.39 13.62 5.72
N TYR A 178 0.63 14.90 5.99
CA TYR A 178 -0.20 15.70 6.90
C TYR A 178 -1.67 15.75 6.47
N LYS A 179 -1.95 16.00 5.17
CA LYS A 179 -3.33 16.04 4.64
C LYS A 179 -4.06 14.72 4.83
N GLU A 180 -3.39 13.60 4.54
CA GLU A 180 -3.98 12.26 4.70
C GLU A 180 -4.22 11.90 6.16
N LEU A 181 -3.30 12.22 7.07
CA LEU A 181 -3.50 12.02 8.50
C LEU A 181 -4.70 12.83 9.00
N LYS A 182 -4.84 14.09 8.58
CA LYS A 182 -6.01 14.91 8.91
C LYS A 182 -7.32 14.31 8.37
N ASN A 183 -7.29 13.72 7.17
CA ASN A 183 -8.44 13.04 6.60
C ASN A 183 -8.85 11.82 7.43
N ILE A 184 -7.90 10.93 7.75
CA ILE A 184 -8.16 9.75 8.58
C ILE A 184 -8.70 10.14 9.96
N LYS A 185 -8.12 11.18 10.58
CA LYS A 185 -8.61 11.69 11.87
C LYS A 185 -10.07 12.10 11.80
N ARG A 186 -10.46 12.88 10.78
CA ARG A 186 -11.85 13.28 10.55
C ARG A 186 -12.78 12.09 10.32
N LEU A 187 -12.32 11.05 9.62
CA LEU A 187 -13.10 9.84 9.39
C LEU A 187 -13.37 9.08 10.70
N ILE A 188 -12.35 8.93 11.55
CA ILE A 188 -12.47 8.30 12.87
C ILE A 188 -13.38 9.11 13.80
N GLU A 189 -13.19 10.42 13.86
CA GLU A 189 -13.98 11.34 14.70
C GLU A 189 -15.45 11.40 14.28
N ARG A 190 -15.79 11.05 13.03
CA ARG A 190 -17.19 10.95 12.57
C ARG A 190 -17.84 9.61 12.89
N ASP A 191 -17.07 8.60 13.28
CA ASP A 191 -17.62 7.28 13.58
C ASP A 191 -18.40 7.31 14.91
N ARG A 192 -19.53 6.59 14.95
CA ARG A 192 -20.42 6.58 16.13
C ARG A 192 -19.75 6.02 17.38
N LEU A 193 -18.77 5.14 17.21
CA LEU A 193 -18.02 4.59 18.35
C LEU A 193 -17.21 5.66 19.08
N PHE A 194 -16.84 6.75 18.38
CA PHE A 194 -16.17 7.91 18.95
C PHE A 194 -17.00 8.65 20.01
N TYR A 195 -18.33 8.64 19.87
CA TYR A 195 -19.24 9.36 20.77
C TYR A 195 -19.97 8.44 21.75
N SER A 196 -19.75 7.12 21.66
CA SER A 196 -20.53 6.14 22.40
C SER A 196 -20.17 6.03 23.88
N GLY A 197 -19.06 6.64 24.33
CA GLY A 197 -18.52 6.48 25.68
C GLY A 197 -17.77 5.16 25.91
N LYS A 198 -17.89 4.20 24.97
CA LYS A 198 -17.46 2.80 25.20
C LYS A 198 -15.97 2.57 25.02
N CYS A 199 -15.28 3.47 24.30
CA CYS A 199 -13.84 3.38 24.05
C CYS A 199 -13.06 4.60 24.61
N ASP A 200 -13.60 5.32 25.61
CA ASP A 200 -13.06 6.62 26.07
C ASP A 200 -11.59 6.57 26.50
N SER A 201 -11.15 5.47 27.11
CA SER A 201 -9.75 5.28 27.52
C SER A 201 -8.77 5.18 26.35
N ILE A 202 -9.26 4.82 25.16
CA ILE A 202 -8.49 4.76 23.91
C ILE A 202 -8.56 6.11 23.20
N LEU A 203 -9.74 6.73 23.17
CA LEU A 203 -9.97 8.02 22.53
C LEU A 203 -9.19 9.16 23.19
N SER A 204 -8.98 9.10 24.51
CA SER A 204 -8.16 10.08 25.24
C SER A 204 -6.69 10.11 24.79
N LYS A 205 -6.23 9.06 24.10
CA LYS A 205 -4.89 8.99 23.52
C LYS A 205 -4.83 9.50 22.09
N PHE A 206 -5.95 9.86 21.47
CA PHE A 206 -5.97 10.22 20.06
C PHE A 206 -5.47 11.64 19.85
N THR A 207 -4.19 11.77 19.51
CA THR A 207 -3.56 13.07 19.37
C THR A 207 -3.96 13.75 18.06
N SER A 208 -3.72 15.05 17.98
CA SER A 208 -3.74 15.80 16.73
C SER A 208 -2.30 16.01 16.27
N PRO A 209 -2.04 16.16 14.97
CA PRO A 209 -0.75 16.65 14.50
C PRO A 209 -0.51 18.04 15.12
N GLU A 210 0.68 18.27 15.67
CA GLU A 210 1.08 19.60 16.13
C GLU A 210 1.49 20.47 14.94
N GLY A 211 1.20 21.78 15.01
CA GLY A 211 1.55 22.76 13.97
C GLY A 211 0.39 23.17 13.03
N ASP A 212 0.35 24.46 12.71
CA ASP A 212 -0.46 24.98 11.60
C ASP A 212 0.22 24.65 10.27
N ALA A 213 -0.57 24.42 9.21
CA ALA A 213 -0.07 24.18 7.84
C ALA A 213 0.90 25.27 7.30
N LEU A 214 1.01 26.39 8.01
CA LEU A 214 1.64 27.65 7.63
C LEU A 214 3.18 27.64 7.54
N GLU A 215 3.89 26.61 8.03
CA GLU A 215 5.32 26.46 7.73
C GLU A 215 5.59 25.77 6.39
N CYS A 216 4.64 24.98 5.88
CA CYS A 216 4.76 24.32 4.58
C CYS A 216 4.10 25.11 3.43
N GLU A 217 3.23 26.07 3.72
CA GLU A 217 2.62 26.98 2.73
C GLU A 217 3.56 28.12 2.29
N LYS A 218 4.77 28.23 2.87
CA LYS A 218 5.76 29.26 2.50
C LYS A 218 6.72 28.86 1.37
N ILE A 219 6.57 27.67 0.77
CA ILE A 219 7.48 27.15 -0.29
C ILE A 219 6.71 26.77 -1.57
N ILE A 220 5.67 27.51 -1.95
CA ILE A 220 5.10 27.46 -3.31
C ILE A 220 5.10 28.88 -3.89
#